data_AF-A0A934X7P0-F1
#
_entry.id   AF-A0A934X7P0-F1
#
_cell.length_a   1.000
_cell.length_b   1.000
_cell.length_c   1.000
_cell.angle_alpha   90.00
_cell.angle_beta   90.00
_cell.angle_gamma   90.00
#
_symmetry.space_group_name_H-M   'P 1'
#
loop_
_entity.id
_entity.type
_entity.pdbx_description
1 polymer ?
#
loop_
_entity_poly.entity_id
_entity_poly.type
_entity_poly.pdbx_seq_one_letter_code
_entity_poly.pdbx_strand_id
1 'polypeptide(L)'
;MLDRHQVLSSGYAAQDNGLPADSTVLDQLRHVESELESMLASRGLIVAIESHRGVRTWHVYTDGDDQNVDAALAEAAPRWGATLAARLDPAWTEVRQFTG
;
A
#
# COMPACT_ATOMS: atom_id res chain seq x y z
N MET A 1 6.96 16.08 4.86
CA MET A 1 8.01 15.08 5.14
C MET A 1 7.40 13.68 5.06
N LEU A 2 8.03 12.68 4.42
CA LEU A 2 7.52 11.30 4.47
C LEU A 2 7.69 10.73 5.90
N ASP A 3 6.68 10.84 6.74
CA ASP A 3 6.72 10.44 8.15
C ASP A 3 5.42 9.76 8.61
N ARG A 4 4.49 9.54 7.67
CA ARG A 4 3.26 8.79 7.91
C ARG A 4 3.32 7.45 7.21
N HIS A 5 3.21 6.39 7.98
CA HIS A 5 3.16 5.03 7.48
C HIS A 5 1.69 4.60 7.30
N GLN A 6 1.34 4.36 6.05
CA GLN A 6 0.06 3.84 5.60
C GLN A 6 0.22 2.36 5.25
N VAL A 7 -0.69 1.53 5.76
CA VAL A 7 -0.73 0.09 5.52
C VAL A 7 -2.04 -0.22 4.82
N LEU A 8 -1.97 -0.57 3.54
CA LEU A 8 -3.11 -1.00 2.75
C LEU A 8 -3.11 -2.53 2.67
N SER A 9 -4.21 -3.20 3.01
CA SER A 9 -4.32 -4.67 2.99
C SER A 9 -5.52 -5.13 2.17
N SER A 10 -5.30 -6.01 1.20
CA SER A 10 -6.37 -6.60 0.38
C SER A 10 -6.33 -8.12 0.42
N GLY A 11 -7.48 -8.74 0.62
CA GLY A 11 -7.64 -10.18 0.55
C GLY A 11 -7.74 -10.65 -0.90
N TYR A 12 -7.14 -11.80 -1.21
CA TYR A 12 -7.17 -12.40 -2.54
C TYR A 12 -7.30 -13.92 -2.45
N ALA A 13 -7.90 -14.52 -3.48
CA ALA A 13 -7.98 -15.97 -3.59
C ALA A 13 -6.57 -16.53 -3.84
N ALA A 14 -6.09 -17.38 -2.93
CA ALA A 14 -4.74 -17.94 -2.96
C ALA A 14 -4.74 -19.46 -3.17
N GLN A 15 -3.66 -19.95 -3.74
CA GLN A 15 -3.29 -21.37 -3.72
C GLN A 15 -2.71 -21.73 -2.34
N ASP A 16 -2.58 -23.03 -2.06
CA ASP A 16 -2.01 -23.53 -0.78
C ASP A 16 -0.57 -23.07 -0.53
N ASN A 17 0.17 -22.74 -1.59
CA ASN A 17 1.53 -22.19 -1.52
C ASN A 17 1.56 -20.67 -1.25
N GLY A 18 0.39 -20.01 -1.11
CA GLY A 18 0.26 -18.58 -0.85
C GLY A 18 0.30 -17.69 -2.09
N LEU A 19 0.55 -18.24 -3.29
CA LEU A 19 0.49 -17.49 -4.54
C LEU A 19 -0.96 -17.20 -4.94
N PRO A 20 -1.22 -16.17 -5.78
CA PRO A 20 -2.54 -15.93 -6.36
C PRO A 20 -3.11 -17.18 -7.03
N ALA A 21 -4.42 -17.40 -6.90
CA ALA A 21 -5.11 -18.58 -7.44
C ALA A 21 -4.93 -18.71 -8.96
N ASP A 22 -4.96 -17.59 -9.68
CA ASP A 22 -4.74 -17.52 -11.12
C ASP A 22 -4.20 -16.14 -11.55
N SER A 23 -4.00 -15.96 -12.86
CA SER A 23 -3.50 -14.71 -13.43
C SER A 23 -4.48 -13.54 -13.25
N THR A 24 -5.78 -13.79 -13.23
CA THR A 24 -6.80 -12.75 -13.03
C THR A 24 -6.65 -12.14 -11.64
N VAL A 25 -6.44 -12.98 -10.62
CA VAL A 25 -6.19 -12.51 -9.25
C VAL A 25 -4.90 -11.70 -9.17
N LEU A 26 -3.84 -12.16 -9.85
CA LEU A 26 -2.59 -11.40 -9.91
C LEU A 26 -2.78 -10.04 -10.61
N ASP A 27 -3.55 -9.99 -11.69
CA ASP A 27 -3.81 -8.77 -12.44
C ASP A 27 -4.66 -7.77 -11.63
N GLN A 28 -5.61 -8.25 -10.82
CA GLN A 28 -6.34 -7.41 -9.87
C GLN A 28 -5.40 -6.79 -8.83
N LEU A 29 -4.50 -7.58 -8.24
CA LEU A 29 -3.52 -7.05 -7.28
C LEU A 29 -2.58 -6.02 -7.92
N ARG A 30 -2.14 -6.27 -9.15
CA ARG A 30 -1.33 -5.31 -9.93
C ARG A 30 -2.10 -4.04 -10.27
N HIS A 31 -3.39 -4.16 -10.57
CA HIS A 31 -4.23 -2.99 -10.83
C HIS A 31 -4.32 -2.09 -9.59
N VAL A 32 -4.52 -2.67 -8.40
CA VAL A 32 -4.49 -1.91 -7.13
C VAL A 32 -3.13 -1.23 -6.94
N GLU A 33 -2.04 -1.93 -7.18
CA GLU A 33 -0.68 -1.38 -7.10
C GLU A 33 -0.47 -0.20 -8.05
N SER A 34 -0.85 -0.33 -9.32
CA SER A 34 -0.73 0.75 -10.31
C SER A 34 -1.61 1.96 -9.98
N GLU A 35 -2.84 1.74 -9.51
CA GLU A 35 -3.73 2.83 -9.06
C GLU A 35 -3.16 3.53 -7.82
N LEU A 36 -2.57 2.77 -6.90
CA LEU A 36 -1.89 3.30 -5.71
C LEU A 36 -0.67 4.14 -6.11
N GLU A 37 0.19 3.64 -6.99
CA GLU A 37 1.35 4.39 -7.51
C GLU A 37 0.92 5.70 -8.20
N SER A 38 -0.11 5.64 -9.04
CA SER A 38 -0.68 6.80 -9.72
C SER A 38 -1.23 7.84 -8.74
N MET A 39 -1.91 7.39 -7.68
CA MET A 39 -2.48 8.25 -6.64
C MET A 39 -1.39 8.94 -5.81
N LEU A 40 -0.33 8.20 -5.45
CA LEU A 40 0.78 8.70 -4.67
C LEU A 40 1.61 9.71 -5.46
N ALA A 41 1.88 9.43 -6.75
CA ALA A 41 2.71 10.27 -7.61
C ALA A 41 4.02 10.71 -6.88
N SER A 42 4.23 12.01 -6.68
CA SER A 42 5.39 12.56 -5.95
C SER A 42 5.16 12.75 -4.44
N ARG A 43 3.97 12.39 -3.93
CA ARG A 43 3.50 12.68 -2.56
C ARG A 43 3.63 11.49 -1.60
N GLY A 44 4.06 10.34 -2.10
CA GLY A 44 4.31 9.16 -1.29
C GLY A 44 5.13 8.12 -2.03
N LEU A 45 5.47 7.05 -1.32
CA LEU A 45 6.32 5.97 -1.83
C LEU A 45 5.85 4.63 -1.28
N ILE A 46 5.73 3.62 -2.15
CA ILE A 46 5.60 2.22 -1.74
C ILE A 46 7.00 1.71 -1.38
N VAL A 47 7.18 1.26 -0.15
CA VAL A 47 8.50 0.82 0.36
C VAL A 47 8.62 -0.69 0.50
N ALA A 48 7.48 -1.38 0.59
CA ALA A 48 7.42 -2.83 0.62
C ALA A 48 6.05 -3.34 0.18
N ILE A 49 6.05 -4.54 -0.40
CA ILE A 49 4.85 -5.32 -0.71
C ILE A 49 5.05 -6.70 -0.10
N GLU A 50 4.12 -7.10 0.77
CA GLU A 50 4.10 -8.40 1.41
C GLU A 50 2.92 -9.22 0.89
N SER A 51 3.11 -10.52 0.69
CA SER A 51 2.03 -11.47 0.44
C SER A 51 2.12 -12.64 1.40
N HIS A 52 1.05 -12.86 2.15
CA HIS A 52 0.98 -13.97 3.09
C HIS A 52 -0.48 -14.44 3.27
N ARG A 53 -0.71 -15.75 3.12
CA ARG A 53 -2.01 -16.42 3.36
C ARG A 53 -3.22 -15.74 2.69
N GLY A 54 -3.08 -15.35 1.43
CA GLY A 54 -4.18 -14.71 0.68
C GLY A 54 -4.44 -13.26 1.09
N VAL A 55 -3.47 -12.59 1.71
CA VAL A 55 -3.50 -11.15 1.95
C VAL A 55 -2.27 -10.52 1.32
N ARG A 56 -2.49 -9.46 0.54
CA ARG A 56 -1.41 -8.59 0.04
C ARG A 56 -1.45 -7.28 0.80
N THR A 57 -0.29 -6.88 1.31
CA THR A 57 -0.11 -5.66 2.08
C THR A 57 0.86 -4.74 1.34
N TRP A 58 0.47 -3.49 1.12
CA TRP A 58 1.34 -2.43 0.62
C TRP A 58 1.70 -1.50 1.77
N HIS A 59 3.00 -1.38 2.01
CA HIS A 59 3.55 -0.43 2.96
C HIS A 59 3.91 0.85 2.24
N VAL A 60 3.24 1.92 2.62
CA VAL A 60 3.35 3.22 1.95
C VAL A 60 3.77 4.27 2.96
N TYR A 61 4.70 5.12 2.55
CA TYR A 61 4.99 6.35 3.29
C TYR A 61 4.42 7.55 2.54
N THR A 62 3.67 8.39 3.26
CA THR A 62 3.09 9.64 2.74
C THR A 62 3.61 10.82 3.55
N ASP A 63 3.45 12.02 2.98
CA ASP A 63 3.71 13.24 3.72
C ASP A 63 2.67 13.43 4.83
N GLY A 64 3.08 13.41 6.10
CA GLY A 64 2.16 13.50 7.24
C GLY A 64 1.43 14.85 7.36
N ASP A 65 1.93 15.88 6.68
CA ASP A 65 1.29 17.20 6.57
C ASP A 65 0.26 17.26 5.42
N ASP A 66 0.30 16.31 4.46
CA ASP A 66 -0.62 16.27 3.32
C ASP A 66 -1.89 15.46 3.63
N GLN A 67 -2.85 16.12 4.26
CA GLN A 67 -4.16 15.55 4.58
C GLN A 67 -4.96 15.09 3.35
N ASN A 68 -4.63 15.56 2.14
CA ASN A 68 -5.36 15.19 0.94
C ASN A 68 -5.02 13.77 0.49
N VAL A 69 -3.77 13.34 0.66
CA VAL A 69 -3.34 11.97 0.31
C VAL A 69 -4.01 10.97 1.24
N ASP A 70 -4.08 11.27 2.54
CA ASP A 70 -4.75 10.41 3.51
C ASP A 70 -6.24 10.25 3.21
N ALA A 71 -6.93 11.36 2.90
CA ALA A 71 -8.34 11.33 2.52
C ALA A 71 -8.56 10.54 1.22
N ALA A 72 -7.72 10.75 0.21
CA ALA A 72 -7.81 10.04 -1.07
C ALA A 72 -7.59 8.53 -0.91
N LEU A 73 -6.61 8.11 -0.11
CA LEU A 73 -6.36 6.69 0.19
C LEU A 73 -7.53 6.08 0.97
N ALA A 74 -8.07 6.79 1.96
CA ALA A 74 -9.22 6.32 2.74
C ALA A 74 -10.48 6.15 1.87
N GLU A 75 -10.68 7.02 0.89
CA GLU A 75 -11.79 6.91 -0.08
C GLU A 75 -11.56 5.79 -1.11
N ALA A 76 -10.30 5.57 -1.53
CA ALA A 76 -9.96 4.58 -2.54
C ALA A 76 -9.92 3.14 -2.02
N ALA A 77 -9.43 2.92 -0.80
CA ALA A 77 -9.22 1.59 -0.24
C ALA A 77 -10.47 0.68 -0.34
N PRO A 78 -11.69 1.12 0.03
CA PRO A 78 -12.88 0.30 -0.10
C PRO A 78 -13.22 -0.08 -1.55
N ARG A 79 -12.91 0.81 -2.52
CA ARG A 79 -13.15 0.56 -3.96
C ARG A 79 -12.23 -0.55 -4.50
N TRP A 80 -11.06 -0.70 -3.89
CA TRP A 80 -10.11 -1.78 -4.17
C TRP A 80 -10.35 -3.05 -3.35
N GLY A 81 -11.40 -3.09 -2.51
CA GLY A 81 -11.63 -4.18 -1.57
C GLY A 81 -10.55 -4.29 -0.49
N ALA A 82 -9.86 -3.18 -0.21
CA ALA A 82 -8.77 -3.10 0.74
C ALA A 82 -9.17 -2.35 2.02
N THR A 83 -8.46 -2.64 3.11
CA THR A 83 -8.50 -1.88 4.36
C THR A 83 -7.27 -1.00 4.47
N LEU A 84 -7.41 0.16 5.11
CA LEU A 84 -6.32 1.11 5.33
C LEU A 84 -6.11 1.33 6.83
N ALA A 85 -4.86 1.30 7.26
CA ALA A 85 -4.44 1.72 8.59
C ALA A 85 -3.32 2.75 8.48
N ALA A 86 -3.42 3.84 9.24
CA ALA A 86 -2.44 4.92 9.26
C ALA A 86 -1.76 5.02 10.63
N ARG A 87 -0.44 5.21 10.66
CA ARG A 87 0.31 5.57 11.87
C ARG A 87 1.40 6.58 11.57
N LEU A 88 1.65 7.50 12.49
CA LEU A 88 2.84 8.35 12.41
C LEU A 88 4.07 7.50 12.71
N ASP A 89 5.14 7.67 11.92
CA ASP A 89 6.43 7.02 12.09
C ASP A 89 7.57 8.01 11.83
N PRO A 90 7.87 8.90 12.80
CA PRO A 90 8.92 9.92 12.64
C PRO A 90 10.31 9.31 12.44
N ALA A 91 10.53 8.10 12.98
CA ALA A 91 11.80 7.38 12.87
C ALA A 91 12.13 6.95 11.44
N TRP A 92 11.14 6.93 10.55
CA TRP A 92 11.36 6.70 9.12
C TRP A 92 12.34 7.70 8.48
N THR A 93 12.39 8.93 8.97
CA THR A 93 13.32 9.97 8.48
C THR A 93 14.78 9.50 8.56
N GLU A 94 15.11 8.67 9.54
CA GLU A 94 16.46 8.10 9.75
C GLU A 94 16.74 6.90 8.83
N VAL A 95 15.69 6.20 8.38
CA VAL A 95 15.79 4.94 7.61
C VAL A 95 15.64 5.17 6.10
N ARG A 96 14.91 6.19 5.67
CA ARG A 96 14.59 6.45 4.25
C ARG A 96 15.82 6.55 3.33
N GLN A 97 17.00 6.84 3.89
CA GLN A 97 18.27 6.87 3.12
C GLN A 97 18.66 5.50 2.54
N PHE A 98 18.07 4.41 3.02
CA PHE A 98 18.35 3.04 2.59
C PHE A 98 17.35 2.46 1.59
N THR A 99 16.28 3.18 1.23
CA THR A 99 15.22 2.71 0.31
C THR A 99 15.45 3.12 -1.15
N GLY A 100 16.73 3.14 -1.57
CA GLY A 100 17.16 3.59 -2.90
C GLY A 100 16.72 2.70 -4.04
#